data_AF-A0A6A8AKT6-F1
#
_entry.id   AF-A0A6A8AKT6-F1
#
_cell.length_a   1.000
_cell.length_b   1.000
_cell.length_c   1.000
_cell.angle_alpha   90.00
_cell.angle_beta   90.00
_cell.angle_gamma   90.00
#
_symmetry.space_group_name_H-M   'P 1'
#
loop_
_entity.id
_entity.type
_entity.pdbx_description
1 polymer ?
#
loop_
_entity_poly.entity_id
_entity_poly.type
_entity_poly.pdbx_seq_one_letter_code
_entity_poly.pdbx_strand_id
1 'polypeptide(L)'
;MSFHIKLFLRECSSILRWVLACAPKTENLKSAYKHMFCRTLECCLLILQLQRRHVELLKKETEKVHPVEACALLFGRLYKNEAVVKKVEIAQNRLRSTTRFKVDPAKVAAAITDAEEEGLEFIGLFHSHPTLAVPSTIDLKSMRLWGDALWLILSSTDDNLAAYQLIDDTVKEAIIKIK
;
A
#
# COMPACT_ATOMS: atom_id res chain seq x y z
N MET A 1 -17.61 -31.23 -25.98
CA MET A 1 -16.32 -30.52 -25.89
C MET A 1 -16.50 -29.08 -26.37
N SER A 2 -16.04 -28.14 -25.55
CA SER A 2 -15.75 -26.72 -25.87
C SER A 2 -16.90 -25.77 -26.20
N PHE A 3 -17.78 -25.56 -25.22
CA PHE A 3 -18.16 -24.19 -24.82
C PHE A 3 -17.35 -23.91 -23.55
N HIS A 4 -16.57 -22.84 -23.43
CA HIS A 4 -16.06 -22.19 -22.18
C HIS A 4 -14.82 -21.28 -22.37
N ILE A 5 -14.37 -20.97 -23.59
CA ILE A 5 -13.21 -20.05 -23.80
C ILE A 5 -13.62 -18.57 -23.97
N LYS A 6 -14.91 -18.21 -23.86
CA LYS A 6 -15.39 -16.83 -24.07
C LYS A 6 -15.82 -16.04 -22.82
N LEU A 7 -15.57 -16.53 -21.60
CA LEU A 7 -15.96 -15.80 -20.37
C LEU A 7 -14.82 -15.28 -19.49
N PHE A 8 -13.55 -15.44 -19.89
CA PHE A 8 -12.41 -15.08 -19.01
C PHE A 8 -11.83 -13.66 -19.22
N LEU A 9 -12.52 -12.80 -19.97
CA LEU A 9 -12.10 -11.42 -20.24
C LEU A 9 -13.08 -10.35 -19.73
N ARG A 10 -13.90 -10.66 -18.72
CA ARG A 10 -14.89 -9.71 -18.20
C ARG A 10 -14.70 -9.21 -16.77
N GLU A 11 -13.74 -9.71 -16.00
CA GLU A 11 -13.47 -9.20 -14.65
C GLU A 11 -11.97 -9.05 -14.38
N CYS A 12 -11.32 -8.17 -15.15
CA CYS A 12 -9.96 -7.73 -14.83
C CYS A 12 -10.00 -6.48 -13.94
N SER A 13 -9.40 -6.64 -12.75
CA SER A 13 -9.01 -5.64 -11.76
C SER A 13 -8.76 -4.23 -12.32
N SER A 14 -9.30 -3.24 -11.60
CA SER A 14 -9.22 -1.79 -11.83
C SER A 14 -7.82 -1.26 -12.16
N ILE A 15 -6.77 -1.94 -11.69
CA ILE A 15 -5.36 -1.61 -11.94
C ILE A 15 -5.01 -1.75 -13.43
N LEU A 16 -5.56 -2.74 -14.13
CA LEU A 16 -5.28 -2.96 -15.55
C LEU A 16 -5.86 -1.81 -16.41
N ARG A 17 -7.00 -1.22 -16.01
CA ARG A 17 -7.58 -0.06 -16.71
C ARG A 17 -6.78 1.22 -16.51
N TRP A 18 -6.11 1.39 -15.37
CA TRP A 18 -5.37 2.61 -15.07
C TRP A 18 -3.94 2.56 -15.63
N VAL A 19 -3.28 1.40 -15.55
CA VAL A 19 -1.93 1.19 -16.12
C VAL A 19 -1.98 1.19 -17.66
N LEU A 20 -3.00 0.60 -18.29
CA LEU A 20 -3.16 0.63 -19.75
C LEU A 20 -3.57 2.01 -20.30
N ALA A 21 -4.12 2.91 -19.47
CA ALA A 21 -4.50 4.26 -19.89
C ALA A 21 -3.30 5.23 -19.98
N CYS A 22 -2.16 4.91 -19.36
CA CYS A 22 -0.99 5.79 -19.28
C CYS A 22 0.33 5.17 -19.81
N ALA A 23 0.36 3.90 -20.21
CA ALA A 23 1.59 3.23 -20.64
C ALA A 23 1.86 3.38 -22.15
N PRO A 24 3.07 3.81 -22.58
CA PRO A 24 3.51 3.66 -23.96
C PRO A 24 3.63 2.17 -24.34
N LYS A 25 3.20 1.83 -25.55
CA LYS A 25 3.16 0.47 -26.09
C LYS A 25 4.57 -0.06 -26.35
N THR A 26 5.21 -0.68 -25.36
CA THR A 26 6.33 -1.61 -25.61
C THR A 26 6.30 -2.76 -24.63
N GLU A 27 6.40 -3.96 -25.18
CA GLU A 27 6.21 -5.26 -24.57
C GLU A 27 7.23 -5.56 -23.47
N ASN A 28 6.76 -5.81 -22.24
CA ASN A 28 7.20 -6.93 -21.39
C ASN A 28 6.39 -7.03 -20.08
N LEU A 29 5.07 -7.18 -20.20
CA LEU A 29 4.15 -7.32 -19.05
C LEU A 29 4.17 -8.70 -18.37
N LYS A 30 5.11 -9.59 -18.70
CA LYS A 30 5.12 -10.99 -18.20
C LYS A 30 5.95 -11.21 -16.93
N SER A 31 6.80 -10.26 -16.53
CA SER A 31 7.58 -10.38 -15.28
C SER A 31 6.84 -9.84 -14.04
N ALA A 32 5.86 -8.95 -14.22
CA ALA A 32 5.20 -8.24 -13.12
C ALA A 32 4.11 -9.03 -12.36
N TYR A 33 3.79 -10.27 -12.77
CA TYR A 33 2.62 -10.99 -12.25
C TYR A 33 2.92 -12.37 -11.63
N LYS A 34 4.19 -12.67 -11.32
CA LYS A 34 4.57 -14.03 -10.90
C LYS A 34 4.29 -14.36 -9.42
N HIS A 35 3.92 -13.40 -8.59
CA HIS A 35 3.46 -13.65 -7.22
C HIS A 35 1.95 -13.44 -7.11
N MET A 36 1.21 -14.19 -7.92
CA MET A 36 -0.19 -14.49 -7.64
C MET A 36 -0.24 -15.18 -6.27
N PHE A 37 -0.64 -14.42 -5.25
CA PHE A 37 -0.88 -14.91 -3.89
C PHE A 37 -1.56 -16.27 -3.95
N CYS A 38 -1.04 -17.23 -3.19
CA CYS A 38 -1.67 -18.53 -3.00
C CYS A 38 -3.05 -18.29 -2.37
N ARG A 39 -4.10 -18.19 -3.18
CA ARG A 39 -5.51 -17.98 -2.78
C ARG A 39 -6.13 -19.23 -2.13
N THR A 40 -5.31 -20.15 -1.68
CA THR A 40 -5.72 -21.41 -1.07
C THR A 40 -4.90 -21.61 0.19
N LEU A 41 -5.44 -21.07 1.30
CA LEU A 41 -5.59 -21.68 2.63
C LEU A 41 -5.73 -20.55 3.68
N GLU A 42 -6.93 -20.43 4.22
CA GLU A 42 -7.30 -19.96 5.56
C GLU A 42 -6.45 -18.85 6.23
N CYS A 43 -7.09 -17.68 6.44
CA CYS A 43 -6.84 -16.74 7.57
C CYS A 43 -5.39 -16.48 7.99
N CYS A 44 -4.43 -16.52 7.07
CA CYS A 44 -3.06 -16.18 7.40
C CYS A 44 -2.97 -14.68 7.64
N LEU A 45 -2.89 -14.30 8.91
CA LEU A 45 -2.78 -12.92 9.30
C LEU A 45 -1.45 -12.35 8.77
N LEU A 46 -1.53 -11.24 8.02
CA LEU A 46 -0.35 -10.61 7.45
C LEU A 46 0.46 -9.96 8.57
N ILE A 47 1.79 -10.10 8.51
CA ILE A 47 2.72 -9.52 9.47
C ILE A 47 3.52 -8.42 8.78
N LEU A 48 3.36 -7.17 9.23
CA LEU A 48 4.18 -6.04 8.82
C LEU A 48 5.35 -5.88 9.79
N GLN A 49 6.58 -6.09 9.30
CA GLN A 49 7.79 -5.90 10.08
C GLN A 49 8.41 -4.53 9.78
N LEU A 50 8.55 -3.73 10.81
CA LEU A 50 9.21 -2.43 10.79
C LEU A 50 10.43 -2.47 11.70
N GLN A 51 11.43 -1.63 11.39
CA GLN A 51 12.52 -1.36 12.33
C GLN A 51 12.16 -0.14 13.17
N ARG A 52 12.69 -0.02 14.39
CA ARG A 52 12.49 1.18 15.24
C ARG A 52 12.73 2.49 14.49
N ARG A 53 13.80 2.56 13.69
CA ARG A 53 14.13 3.73 12.85
C ARG A 53 13.04 4.11 11.85
N HIS A 54 12.26 3.15 11.35
CA HIS A 54 11.15 3.42 10.44
C HIS A 54 10.01 4.09 11.21
N VAL A 55 9.67 3.57 12.39
CA VAL A 55 8.62 4.13 13.25
C VAL A 55 8.99 5.55 13.70
N GLU A 56 10.24 5.76 14.14
CA GLU A 56 10.75 7.09 14.53
C GLU A 56 10.69 8.09 13.38
N LEU A 57 11.07 7.68 12.16
CA LEU A 57 10.96 8.52 10.97
C LEU A 57 9.52 8.94 10.69
N LEU A 58 8.58 7.99 10.74
CA LEU A 58 7.16 8.23 10.47
C LEU A 58 6.53 9.13 11.53
N LYS A 59 6.86 8.92 12.81
CA LYS A 59 6.43 9.78 13.93
C LYS A 59 6.95 11.21 13.76
N LYS A 60 8.24 11.36 13.49
CA LYS A 60 8.87 12.67 13.29
C LYS A 60 8.23 13.44 12.13
N GLU A 61 7.93 12.76 11.01
CA GLU A 61 7.25 13.45 9.91
C GLU A 61 5.81 13.82 10.29
N THR A 62 5.09 12.95 10.98
CA THR A 62 3.74 13.22 11.50
C THR A 62 3.69 14.46 12.39
N GLU A 63 4.59 14.56 13.38
CA GLU A 63 4.71 15.72 14.25
C GLU A 63 5.01 17.01 13.47
N LYS A 64 5.91 16.91 12.48
CA LYS A 64 6.37 18.05 11.69
C LYS A 64 5.27 18.63 10.80
N VAL A 65 4.38 17.81 10.24
CA VAL A 65 3.32 18.28 9.32
C VAL A 65 1.96 18.43 9.97
N HIS A 66 1.79 18.01 11.22
CA HIS A 66 0.56 18.16 11.97
C HIS A 66 0.04 19.62 11.92
N PRO A 67 -1.27 19.86 11.65
CA PRO A 67 -2.38 18.89 11.62
C PRO A 67 -2.65 18.25 10.24
N VAL A 68 -1.80 18.48 9.24
CA VAL A 68 -1.91 17.81 7.93
C VAL A 68 -1.54 16.34 8.07
N GLU A 69 -2.21 15.46 7.33
CA GLU A 69 -1.83 14.05 7.30
C GLU A 69 -0.44 13.90 6.65
N ALA A 70 0.51 13.31 7.39
CA ALA A 70 1.76 12.82 6.83
C ALA A 70 1.47 11.65 5.88
N CYS A 71 2.34 11.44 4.88
CA CYS A 71 2.25 10.29 3.99
C CYS A 71 3.63 9.70 3.72
N ALA A 72 3.70 8.39 3.47
CA ALA A 72 4.91 7.75 2.97
C ALA A 72 4.58 6.50 2.14
N LEU A 73 5.53 6.11 1.30
CA LEU A 73 5.53 4.83 0.60
C LEU A 73 6.42 3.85 1.38
N LEU A 74 5.94 2.61 1.50
CA LEU A 74 6.65 1.53 2.18
C LEU A 74 7.17 0.54 1.13
N PHE A 75 8.48 0.31 1.15
CA PHE A 75 9.15 -0.61 0.24
C PHE A 75 9.93 -1.66 1.02
N GLY A 76 10.00 -2.87 0.50
CA GLY A 76 10.49 -4.00 1.28
C GLY A 76 10.58 -5.30 0.50
N ARG A 77 10.44 -6.40 1.23
CA ARG A 77 10.37 -7.74 0.64
C ARG A 77 9.16 -8.47 1.19
N LEU A 78 8.48 -9.18 0.31
CA LEU A 78 7.37 -10.05 0.69
C LEU A 78 7.86 -11.49 0.75
N TYR A 79 7.64 -12.15 1.88
CA TYR A 79 7.89 -13.58 2.03
C TYR A 79 6.71 -14.26 2.71
N LYS A 80 5.95 -15.07 1.96
CA LYS A 80 4.70 -15.70 2.43
C LYS A 80 3.74 -14.64 2.97
N ASN A 81 3.53 -14.61 4.29
CA ASN A 81 2.63 -13.70 4.99
C ASN A 81 3.40 -12.64 5.80
N GLU A 82 4.68 -12.43 5.51
CA GLU A 82 5.51 -11.43 6.16
C GLU A 82 5.95 -10.36 5.14
N ALA A 83 5.58 -9.12 5.42
CA ALA A 83 6.05 -7.94 4.71
C ALA A 83 7.14 -7.27 5.54
N VAL A 84 8.38 -7.32 5.07
CA VAL A 84 9.52 -6.73 5.78
C VAL A 84 9.88 -5.41 5.12
N VAL A 85 9.55 -4.29 5.78
CA VAL A 85 9.89 -2.95 5.30
C VAL A 85 11.40 -2.75 5.38
N LYS A 86 12.00 -2.31 4.28
CA LYS A 86 13.43 -2.01 4.15
C LYS A 86 13.69 -0.52 3.89
N LYS A 87 12.77 0.15 3.22
CA LYS A 87 12.85 1.56 2.84
C LYS A 87 11.49 2.23 3.08
N VAL A 88 11.53 3.44 3.63
CA VAL A 88 10.37 4.31 3.84
C VAL A 88 10.66 5.60 3.08
N GLU A 89 9.76 5.98 2.19
CA GLU A 89 9.92 7.19 1.39
C GLU A 89 8.82 8.20 1.72
N ILE A 90 9.20 9.29 2.39
CA ILE A 90 8.25 10.34 2.78
C ILE A 90 7.66 11.01 1.54
N ALA A 91 6.34 11.09 1.52
CA ALA A 91 5.56 11.68 0.46
C ALA A 91 4.79 12.90 0.96
N GLN A 92 4.77 13.97 0.17
CA GLN A 92 4.00 15.17 0.52
C GLN A 92 2.51 14.97 0.20
N ASN A 93 1.65 15.25 1.18
CA ASN A 93 0.21 15.39 0.94
C ASN A 93 -0.09 16.67 0.16
N ARG A 94 -0.34 16.56 -1.16
CA ARG A 94 -0.61 17.71 -2.03
C ARG A 94 -1.92 18.43 -1.70
N LEU A 95 -2.84 17.79 -0.99
CA LEU A 95 -4.11 18.41 -0.59
C LEU A 95 -3.97 19.28 0.66
N ARG A 96 -2.85 19.17 1.40
CA ARG A 96 -2.64 19.85 2.70
C ARG A 96 -3.85 19.70 3.62
N SER A 97 -4.43 18.51 3.62
CA SER A 97 -5.69 18.21 4.31
C SER A 97 -5.44 17.35 5.54
N THR A 98 -6.33 17.49 6.53
CA THR A 98 -6.31 16.75 7.79
C THR A 98 -7.09 15.42 7.74
N THR A 99 -7.78 15.13 6.64
CA THR A 99 -8.72 13.98 6.52
C THR A 99 -8.62 13.22 5.19
N ARG A 100 -7.63 13.57 4.37
CA ARG A 100 -7.39 12.93 3.07
C ARG A 100 -6.01 13.32 2.56
N PHE A 101 -5.41 12.41 1.82
CA PHE A 101 -4.16 12.67 1.15
C PHE A 101 -4.21 12.41 -0.36
N LYS A 102 -3.32 13.11 -1.07
CA LYS A 102 -2.99 12.82 -2.46
C LYS A 102 -1.49 12.97 -2.64
N VAL A 103 -0.84 11.85 -2.97
CA VAL A 103 0.56 11.87 -3.40
C VAL A 103 0.60 12.13 -4.91
N ASP A 104 1.66 12.80 -5.38
CA ASP A 104 1.88 13.01 -6.80
C ASP A 104 2.08 11.68 -7.54
N PRO A 105 1.23 11.31 -8.52
CA PRO A 105 1.36 10.04 -9.23
C PRO A 105 2.72 9.87 -9.91
N ALA A 106 3.32 10.96 -10.42
CA ALA A 106 4.63 10.89 -11.06
C ALA A 106 5.73 10.55 -10.03
N LYS A 107 5.63 11.09 -8.80
CA LYS A 107 6.56 10.75 -7.72
C LYS A 107 6.37 9.33 -7.21
N VAL A 108 5.12 8.86 -7.12
CA VAL A 108 4.84 7.46 -6.78
C VAL A 108 5.46 6.52 -7.80
N ALA A 109 5.26 6.78 -9.09
CA ALA A 109 5.82 5.94 -10.15
C ALA A 109 7.36 5.92 -10.10
N ALA A 110 7.99 7.09 -9.95
CA ALA A 110 9.44 7.19 -9.80
C ALA A 110 9.95 6.41 -8.58
N ALA A 111 9.32 6.60 -7.41
CA ALA A 111 9.70 5.89 -6.18
C ALA A 111 9.57 4.36 -6.31
N ILE A 112 8.53 3.88 -7.00
CA ILE A 112 8.37 2.45 -7.30
C ILE A 112 9.51 1.96 -8.20
N THR A 113 9.80 2.67 -9.29
CA THR A 113 10.91 2.31 -10.20
C THR A 113 12.25 2.29 -9.46
N ASP A 114 12.55 3.33 -8.67
CA ASP A 114 13.79 3.41 -7.89
C ASP A 114 13.89 2.23 -6.88
N ALA A 115 12.78 1.86 -6.24
CA ALA A 115 12.74 0.73 -5.32
C ALA A 115 12.94 -0.61 -6.04
N GLU A 116 12.38 -0.78 -7.24
CA GLU A 116 12.57 -1.98 -8.06
C GLU A 116 14.03 -2.17 -8.49
N GLU A 117 14.73 -1.07 -8.83
CA GLU A 117 16.17 -1.09 -9.14
C GLU A 117 17.01 -1.53 -7.93
N GLU A 118 16.56 -1.22 -6.71
CA GLU A 118 17.15 -1.71 -5.46
C GLU A 118 16.74 -3.16 -5.11
N GLY A 119 15.92 -3.81 -5.93
CA GLY A 119 15.37 -5.15 -5.69
C GLY A 119 14.38 -5.19 -4.52
N LEU A 120 13.66 -4.08 -4.30
CA LEU A 120 12.58 -3.95 -3.32
C LEU A 120 11.22 -3.93 -4.03
N GLU A 121 10.21 -4.39 -3.30
CA GLU A 121 8.81 -4.41 -3.73
C GLU A 121 8.02 -3.32 -3.01
N PHE A 122 6.99 -2.79 -3.67
CA PHE A 122 6.01 -1.94 -3.02
C PHE A 122 5.17 -2.75 -2.02
N ILE A 123 5.25 -2.37 -0.74
CA ILE A 123 4.52 -3.03 0.35
C ILE A 123 3.21 -2.33 0.63
N GLY A 124 3.20 -0.99 0.59
CA GLY A 124 2.02 -0.24 0.98
C GLY A 124 2.26 1.24 1.20
N LEU A 125 1.26 1.87 1.78
CA LEU A 125 1.20 3.28 2.11
C LEU A 125 1.22 3.46 3.62
N PHE A 126 1.78 4.59 4.03
CA PHE A 126 1.59 5.13 5.37
C PHE A 126 0.85 6.45 5.28
N HIS A 127 -0.04 6.71 6.22
CA HIS A 127 -0.51 8.06 6.52
C HIS A 127 -0.86 8.24 8.00
N SER A 128 -0.89 9.49 8.47
CA SER A 128 -1.29 9.80 9.85
C SER A 128 -2.74 10.28 9.91
N HIS A 129 -3.46 9.96 10.98
CA HIS A 129 -4.78 10.52 11.29
C HIS A 129 -4.70 11.50 12.45
N PRO A 130 -5.49 12.60 12.45
CA PRO A 130 -5.69 13.46 13.62
C PRO A 130 -6.62 12.84 14.68
N THR A 131 -6.97 11.56 14.53
CA THR A 131 -7.86 10.77 15.39
C THR A 131 -7.32 9.34 15.47
N LEU A 132 -8.17 8.36 15.81
CA LEU A 132 -7.79 6.95 15.90
C LEU A 132 -7.18 6.42 14.59
N ALA A 133 -6.26 5.46 14.75
CA ALA A 133 -5.58 4.77 13.67
C ALA A 133 -6.48 3.72 12.99
N VAL A 134 -7.66 4.13 12.52
CA VAL A 134 -8.65 3.27 11.84
C VAL A 134 -8.95 3.85 10.46
N PRO A 135 -9.00 3.03 9.38
CA PRO A 135 -9.27 3.54 8.04
C PRO A 135 -10.62 4.27 7.96
N SER A 136 -10.60 5.48 7.42
CA SER A 136 -11.80 6.27 7.15
C SER A 136 -12.55 5.76 5.92
N THR A 137 -13.77 6.25 5.70
CA THR A 137 -14.53 5.93 4.48
C THR A 137 -13.84 6.41 3.19
N ILE A 138 -13.01 7.45 3.28
CA ILE A 138 -12.20 7.95 2.16
C ILE A 138 -11.00 7.02 1.92
N ASP A 139 -10.39 6.51 2.98
CA ASP A 139 -9.33 5.51 2.88
C ASP A 139 -9.85 4.24 2.23
N LEU A 140 -11.00 3.71 2.65
CA LEU A 140 -11.59 2.52 2.04
C LEU A 140 -11.82 2.65 0.52
N LYS A 141 -12.29 3.83 0.08
CA LYS A 141 -12.44 4.12 -1.37
C LYS A 141 -11.09 4.10 -2.09
N SER A 142 -10.06 4.60 -1.42
CA SER A 142 -8.70 4.66 -1.96
C SER A 142 -8.05 3.27 -1.94
N MET A 143 -8.16 2.51 -0.85
CA MET A 143 -7.68 1.12 -0.72
C MET A 143 -8.12 0.24 -1.90
N ARG A 144 -9.38 0.35 -2.34
CA ARG A 144 -9.91 -0.36 -3.52
C ARG A 144 -9.15 -0.10 -4.82
N LEU A 145 -8.43 1.03 -4.93
CA LEU A 145 -7.62 1.38 -6.09
C LEU A 145 -6.19 0.84 -6.00
N TRP A 146 -5.75 0.42 -4.82
CA TRP A 146 -4.38 0.01 -4.53
C TRP A 146 -4.22 -1.50 -4.30
N GLY A 147 -5.23 -2.29 -4.69
CA GLY A 147 -5.19 -3.76 -4.60
C GLY A 147 -4.92 -4.23 -3.18
N ASP A 148 -3.95 -5.13 -3.03
CA ASP A 148 -3.59 -5.76 -1.76
C ASP A 148 -2.53 -4.97 -0.96
N ALA A 149 -2.35 -3.67 -1.24
CA ALA A 149 -1.40 -2.83 -0.52
C ALA A 149 -1.73 -2.74 0.98
N LEU A 150 -0.69 -2.72 1.82
CA LEU A 150 -0.84 -2.41 3.25
C LEU A 150 -1.07 -0.92 3.47
N TRP A 151 -1.91 -0.59 4.44
CA TRP A 151 -2.20 0.77 4.89
C TRP A 151 -1.80 0.89 6.35
N LEU A 152 -0.64 1.50 6.60
CA LEU A 152 -0.11 1.77 7.93
C LEU A 152 -0.61 3.14 8.40
N ILE A 153 -1.35 3.16 9.50
CA ILE A 153 -1.98 4.37 10.02
C ILE A 153 -1.40 4.68 11.40
N LEU A 154 -0.89 5.90 11.58
CA LEU A 154 -0.49 6.43 12.88
C LEU A 154 -1.52 7.46 13.35
N SER A 155 -2.07 7.26 14.55
CA SER A 155 -2.87 8.26 15.24
C SER A 155 -1.95 9.30 15.86
N SER A 156 -2.16 10.58 15.55
CA SER A 156 -1.44 11.69 16.20
C SER A 156 -2.03 12.06 17.58
N THR A 157 -3.06 11.36 18.04
CA THR A 157 -3.74 11.65 19.33
C THR A 157 -3.30 10.75 20.47
N ASP A 158 -2.98 9.50 20.17
CA ASP A 158 -2.61 8.47 21.15
C ASP A 158 -1.36 7.68 20.73
N ASP A 159 -0.68 8.11 19.66
CA ASP A 159 0.53 7.48 19.11
C ASP A 159 0.34 6.02 18.68
N ASN A 160 -0.92 5.56 18.57
CA ASN A 160 -1.22 4.20 18.17
C ASN A 160 -0.92 3.98 16.69
N LEU A 161 -0.29 2.85 16.37
CA LEU A 161 0.08 2.46 15.02
C LEU A 161 -0.65 1.17 14.67
N ALA A 162 -1.43 1.18 13.59
CA ALA A 162 -2.20 0.03 13.12
C ALA A 162 -2.02 -0.16 11.62
N ALA A 163 -2.12 -1.40 11.15
CA ALA A 163 -1.90 -1.75 9.75
C ALA A 163 -3.09 -2.51 9.20
N TYR A 164 -3.56 -2.13 8.01
CA TYR A 164 -4.76 -2.70 7.41
C TYR A 164 -4.52 -3.13 5.97
N GLN A 165 -5.29 -4.11 5.53
CA GLN A 165 -5.36 -4.56 4.14
C GLN A 165 -6.82 -4.74 3.77
N LEU A 166 -7.19 -4.39 2.54
CA LEU A 166 -8.53 -4.64 2.02
C LEU A 166 -8.48 -5.89 1.14
N ILE A 167 -9.05 -7.01 1.62
CA ILE A 167 -9.10 -8.28 0.89
C ILE A 167 -10.57 -8.64 0.68
N ASP A 168 -10.98 -8.82 -0.58
CA ASP A 168 -12.36 -9.16 -0.95
C ASP A 168 -13.40 -8.25 -0.25
N ASP A 169 -13.19 -6.93 -0.35
CA ASP A 169 -13.98 -5.86 0.30
C ASP A 169 -14.06 -5.92 1.84
N THR A 170 -13.25 -6.78 2.46
CA THR A 170 -13.16 -6.91 3.91
C THR A 170 -11.85 -6.30 4.40
N VAL A 171 -11.96 -5.34 5.34
CA VAL A 171 -10.80 -4.77 6.02
C VAL A 171 -10.26 -5.80 7.01
N LYS A 172 -9.00 -6.17 6.86
CA LYS A 172 -8.28 -7.05 7.78
C LYS A 172 -7.13 -6.27 8.41
N GLU A 173 -7.01 -6.38 9.71
CA GLU A 173 -5.88 -5.83 10.45
C GLU A 173 -4.69 -6.79 10.37
N ALA A 174 -3.51 -6.24 10.10
CA ALA A 174 -2.24 -6.94 10.05
C ALA A 174 -1.51 -6.79 11.39
N ILE A 175 -0.79 -7.82 11.82
CA ILE A 175 0.09 -7.73 12.99
C ILE A 175 1.28 -6.85 12.64
N ILE A 176 1.57 -5.87 13.50
CA ILE A 176 2.81 -5.10 13.43
C ILE A 176 3.86 -5.74 14.35
N LYS A 177 5.06 -5.98 13.82
CA LYS A 177 6.24 -6.35 14.61
C LYS A 177 7.32 -5.29 14.43
N ILE A 178 7.73 -4.68 15.54
CA ILE A 178 8.84 -3.71 15.57
C ILE A 178 10.11 -4.46 16.02
N LYS A 179 11.14 -4.43 15.17
CA LYS A 179 12.47 -4.97 15.45
C LYS A 179 13.47 -3.89 15.83
#